data_AF-A0A7V1ULC6-F1
#
_entry.id   AF-A0A7V1ULC6-F1
#
_cell.length_a   1.000
_cell.length_b   1.000
_cell.length_c   1.000
_cell.angle_alpha   90.00
_cell.angle_beta   90.00
_cell.angle_gamma   90.00
#
_symmetry.space_group_name_H-M   'P 1'
#
loop_
_entity.id
_entity.type
_entity.pdbx_description
1 polymer ?
#
loop_
_entity_poly.entity_id
_entity_poly.type
_entity_poly.pdbx_seq_one_letter_code
_entity_poly.pdbx_strand_id
1 'polypeptide(L)'
;MAYRLLLFMAACVSLAAQDAAPVFLRWNAAQCETVGRSTYAKGTIKGRRTILATERSHSYKLRATWFTPEVIRANARLVQLRDGLSDEETIELVRSAETIGGIVVMLEFDPNEGSGVVPRGWSALLRVNQQGPIAGRQSPELRNVKVFQGTHKRNYDYDRFWVLFPLKGTSEAVRIASPTIQVTVQIEGKEETISWTVPASLRGE
;
A
#
# COMPACT_ATOMS: atom_id res chain seq x y z
N MET A 1 -21.26 -0.58 -68.90
CA MET A 1 -20.23 -1.62 -68.72
C MET A 1 -19.24 -1.09 -67.69
N ALA A 2 -19.36 -1.42 -66.39
CA ALA A 2 -18.90 -2.65 -65.72
C ALA A 2 -17.36 -2.75 -65.79
N TYR A 3 -16.56 -2.72 -64.72
CA TYR A 3 -16.68 -3.36 -63.40
C TYR A 3 -15.99 -2.57 -62.26
N ARG A 4 -16.55 -2.66 -61.05
CA ARG A 4 -15.88 -2.47 -59.76
C ARG A 4 -14.83 -3.58 -59.57
N LEU A 5 -13.66 -3.24 -59.03
CA LEU A 5 -12.86 -4.19 -58.24
C LEU A 5 -12.33 -3.49 -56.98
N LEU A 6 -12.92 -3.87 -55.85
CA LEU A 6 -12.41 -3.70 -54.49
C LEU A 6 -11.42 -4.84 -54.24
N LEU A 7 -10.23 -4.57 -53.68
CA LEU A 7 -9.51 -5.58 -52.90
C LEU A 7 -8.56 -4.94 -51.88
N PHE A 8 -9.02 -5.07 -50.64
CA PHE A 8 -8.32 -5.15 -49.37
C PHE A 8 -6.79 -5.33 -49.42
N MET A 9 -6.07 -4.44 -48.74
CA MET A 9 -4.90 -4.84 -47.95
C MET A 9 -5.09 -4.33 -46.52
N ALA A 10 -5.81 -5.13 -45.75
CA ALA A 10 -5.77 -5.07 -44.29
C ALA A 10 -4.63 -5.97 -43.79
N ALA A 11 -4.12 -5.60 -42.62
CA ALA A 11 -3.35 -6.43 -41.69
C ALA A 11 -1.88 -6.71 -42.06
N CYS A 12 -1.02 -5.78 -41.67
CA CYS A 12 0.22 -6.16 -40.98
C CYS A 12 0.26 -5.37 -39.65
N VAL A 13 -0.71 -5.63 -38.78
CA VAL A 13 -0.60 -5.25 -37.37
C VAL A 13 0.17 -6.38 -36.71
N SER A 14 1.37 -6.07 -36.22
CA SER A 14 2.27 -6.98 -35.52
C SER A 14 1.52 -7.84 -34.49
N LEU A 15 1.32 -9.10 -34.83
CA LEU A 15 0.91 -10.16 -33.92
C LEU A 15 2.15 -10.60 -33.12
N ALA A 16 2.62 -9.76 -32.21
CA ALA A 16 3.76 -10.05 -31.34
C ALA A 16 3.60 -9.40 -29.96
N ALA A 17 2.45 -9.60 -29.35
CA ALA A 17 2.28 -9.56 -27.90
C ALA A 17 1.39 -10.76 -27.54
N GLN A 18 1.95 -11.97 -27.66
CA GLN A 18 1.32 -13.15 -27.05
C GLN A 18 1.47 -13.00 -25.54
N ASP A 19 0.31 -12.83 -24.89
CA ASP A 19 0.06 -12.71 -23.47
C ASP A 19 0.77 -13.79 -22.65
N ALA A 20 1.99 -13.50 -22.18
CA ALA A 20 2.46 -14.14 -20.98
C ALA A 20 1.70 -13.50 -19.81
N ALA A 21 0.77 -14.26 -19.22
CA ALA A 21 0.07 -13.85 -18.01
C ALA A 21 1.06 -13.23 -16.99
N PRO A 22 0.73 -12.08 -16.37
CA PRO A 22 1.62 -11.41 -15.43
C PRO A 22 2.24 -12.37 -14.41
N VAL A 23 3.54 -12.22 -14.14
CA VAL A 23 4.32 -13.16 -13.31
C VAL A 23 3.68 -13.41 -11.94
N PHE A 24 3.05 -12.38 -11.35
CA PHE A 24 2.43 -12.49 -10.03
C PHE A 24 1.23 -13.45 -9.98
N LEU A 25 0.56 -13.71 -11.10
CA LEU A 25 -0.53 -14.70 -11.18
C LEU A 25 -0.01 -16.13 -11.02
N ARG A 26 1.29 -16.36 -11.18
CA ARG A 26 1.92 -17.67 -10.97
C ARG A 26 2.36 -17.89 -9.53
N TRP A 27 2.26 -16.88 -8.66
CA TRP A 27 2.64 -17.02 -7.27
C TRP A 27 1.66 -17.92 -6.52
N ASN A 28 2.21 -18.76 -5.64
CA ASN A 28 1.45 -19.50 -4.66
C ASN A 28 1.18 -18.65 -3.39
N ALA A 29 0.35 -19.15 -2.48
CA ALA A 29 -0.02 -18.42 -1.27
C ALA A 29 1.20 -18.06 -0.39
N ALA A 30 2.17 -18.96 -0.25
CA ALA A 30 3.36 -18.71 0.56
C ALA A 30 4.26 -17.59 -0.01
N GLN A 31 4.41 -17.55 -1.35
CA GLN A 31 5.12 -16.47 -2.03
C GLN A 31 4.39 -15.14 -1.82
N CYS A 32 3.06 -15.13 -1.96
CA CYS A 32 2.27 -13.92 -1.75
C CYS A 32 2.33 -13.42 -0.30
N GLU A 33 2.27 -14.33 0.68
CA GLU A 33 2.45 -13.96 2.09
C GLU A 33 3.84 -13.38 2.34
N THR A 34 4.88 -13.95 1.75
CA THR A 34 6.26 -13.45 1.88
C THR A 34 6.40 -12.05 1.30
N VAL A 35 5.92 -11.84 0.06
CA VAL A 35 5.97 -10.53 -0.61
C VAL A 35 5.12 -9.51 0.14
N GLY A 36 3.89 -9.85 0.52
CA GLY A 36 3.00 -8.94 1.21
C GLY A 36 3.43 -8.58 2.63
N ARG A 37 4.37 -9.33 3.22
CA ARG A 37 5.03 -9.00 4.51
C ARG A 37 6.31 -8.18 4.35
N SER A 38 6.82 -8.01 3.13
CA SER A 38 8.12 -7.37 2.89
C SER A 38 8.20 -5.92 3.36
N THR A 39 7.06 -5.23 3.43
CA THR A 39 6.95 -3.85 3.90
C THR A 39 6.19 -3.75 5.22
N TYR A 40 5.97 -4.86 5.92
CA TYR A 40 5.40 -4.82 7.26
C TYR A 40 6.49 -4.42 8.28
N ALA A 41 6.20 -3.40 9.07
CA ALA A 41 7.09 -2.91 10.10
C ALA A 41 6.35 -2.71 11.44
N LYS A 42 7.09 -2.87 12.53
CA LYS A 42 6.60 -2.66 13.91
C LYS A 42 7.35 -1.47 14.52
N GLY A 43 6.69 -0.73 15.39
CA GLY A 43 7.26 0.36 16.19
C GLY A 43 6.50 0.53 17.51
N THR A 44 6.86 1.54 18.31
CA THR A 44 6.10 1.86 19.51
C THR A 44 6.10 3.36 19.78
N ILE A 45 4.92 3.97 19.71
CA ILE A 45 4.75 5.40 19.96
C ILE A 45 4.79 5.62 21.48
N LYS A 46 5.85 6.28 21.95
CA LYS A 46 6.05 6.62 23.37
C LYS A 46 6.36 8.10 23.51
N GLY A 47 5.88 8.71 24.60
CA GLY A 47 6.27 10.07 24.96
C GLY A 47 7.66 10.10 25.61
N ARG A 48 8.37 11.22 25.50
CA ARG A 48 9.44 11.53 26.46
C ARG A 48 8.78 11.69 27.83
N ARG A 49 9.34 11.03 28.85
CA ARG A 49 8.77 10.97 30.21
C ARG A 49 8.42 12.37 30.75
N THR A 50 7.13 12.70 30.80
CA THR A 50 6.59 13.63 31.80
C THR A 50 5.07 13.52 31.92
N ILE A 51 4.63 13.25 33.14
CA ILE A 51 3.31 13.49 33.76
C ILE A 51 2.16 12.54 33.34
N LEU A 52 1.66 11.85 34.37
CA LEU A 52 0.47 10.98 34.39
C LEU A 52 -0.77 11.76 33.92
N ALA A 53 -1.21 11.52 32.69
CA ALA A 53 -2.56 11.86 32.26
C ALA A 53 -3.41 10.59 32.35
N THR A 54 -4.34 10.55 33.30
CA THR A 54 -5.23 9.41 33.58
C THR A 54 -6.30 9.15 32.51
N GLU A 55 -6.37 9.99 31.47
CA GLU A 55 -7.35 9.86 30.37
C GLU A 55 -6.75 9.34 29.05
N ARG A 56 -5.45 9.00 29.00
CA ARG A 56 -4.74 8.72 27.73
C ARG A 56 -3.83 7.51 27.84
N SER A 57 -3.68 6.76 26.74
CA SER A 57 -2.77 5.61 26.73
C SER A 57 -1.32 6.05 26.84
N HIS A 58 -0.53 5.39 27.69
CA HIS A 58 0.88 5.72 27.91
C HIS A 58 1.75 5.46 26.68
N SER A 59 1.42 4.42 25.90
CA SER A 59 2.10 4.07 24.66
C SER A 59 1.17 3.32 23.71
N TYR A 60 1.45 3.42 22.41
CA TYR A 60 0.73 2.65 21.39
C TYR A 60 1.73 1.71 20.70
N LYS A 61 1.40 0.42 20.62
CA LYS A 61 2.10 -0.45 19.68
C LYS A 61 1.70 -0.03 18.28
N LEU A 62 2.70 0.19 17.43
CA LEU A 62 2.51 0.65 16.06
C LEU A 62 2.85 -0.49 15.12
N ARG A 63 1.99 -0.70 14.13
CA ARG A 63 2.30 -1.49 12.94
C ARG A 63 2.05 -0.63 11.72
N ALA A 64 2.88 -0.80 10.69
CA ALA A 64 2.67 -0.13 9.43
C ALA A 64 2.99 -1.07 8.27
N THR A 65 2.16 -1.01 7.24
CA THR A 65 2.36 -1.74 5.98
C THR A 65 2.26 -0.76 4.83
N TRP A 66 3.35 -0.61 4.08
CA TRP A 66 3.36 0.15 2.84
C TRP A 66 2.92 -0.72 1.67
N PHE A 67 1.84 -0.36 0.99
CA PHE A 67 1.36 -1.09 -0.19
C PHE A 67 2.12 -0.66 -1.44
N THR A 68 3.29 -1.26 -1.66
CA THR A 68 4.00 -1.16 -2.94
C THR A 68 3.25 -1.92 -4.03
N PRO A 69 3.57 -1.72 -5.33
CA PRO A 69 2.96 -2.50 -6.41
C PRO A 69 3.08 -4.02 -6.20
N GLU A 70 4.21 -4.52 -5.70
CA GLU A 70 4.42 -5.94 -5.42
C GLU A 70 3.51 -6.44 -4.29
N VAL A 71 3.35 -5.64 -3.23
CA VAL A 71 2.44 -5.96 -2.11
C VAL A 71 0.99 -5.94 -2.58
N ILE A 72 0.60 -4.98 -3.43
CA ILE A 72 -0.73 -4.92 -4.04
C ILE A 72 -1.01 -6.17 -4.87
N ARG A 73 -0.07 -6.57 -5.74
CA ARG A 73 -0.17 -7.77 -6.57
C ARG A 73 -0.22 -9.06 -5.76
N ALA A 74 0.61 -9.16 -4.70
CA ALA A 74 0.58 -10.29 -3.78
C ALA A 74 -0.78 -10.40 -3.06
N ASN A 75 -1.34 -9.28 -2.61
CA ASN A 75 -2.65 -9.26 -1.97
C ASN A 75 -3.76 -9.62 -2.95
N ALA A 76 -3.72 -9.10 -4.18
CA ALA A 76 -4.66 -9.45 -5.24
C ALA A 76 -4.63 -10.95 -5.55
N ARG A 77 -3.43 -11.54 -5.64
CA ARG A 77 -3.27 -12.99 -5.85
C ARG A 77 -3.79 -13.82 -4.67
N LEU A 78 -3.63 -13.37 -3.43
CA LEU A 78 -4.25 -14.06 -2.27
C LEU A 78 -5.77 -13.97 -2.30
N VAL A 79 -6.32 -12.81 -2.68
CA VAL A 79 -7.77 -12.64 -2.87
C VAL A 79 -8.25 -13.57 -3.97
N GLN A 80 -7.54 -13.67 -5.08
CA GLN A 80 -7.84 -14.59 -6.18
C GLN A 80 -7.92 -16.04 -5.69
N LEU A 81 -6.87 -16.52 -5.00
CA LEU A 81 -6.79 -17.89 -4.49
C LEU A 81 -7.87 -18.20 -3.45
N ARG A 82 -8.26 -17.21 -2.65
CA ARG A 82 -9.25 -17.37 -1.57
C ARG A 82 -10.69 -17.28 -2.08
N ASP A 83 -10.98 -16.30 -2.94
CA ASP A 83 -12.32 -15.96 -3.41
C ASP A 83 -12.65 -16.60 -4.77
N GLY A 84 -11.68 -17.27 -5.41
CA GLY A 84 -11.87 -17.96 -6.69
C GLY A 84 -11.99 -17.01 -7.89
N LEU A 85 -11.29 -15.86 -7.87
CA LEU A 85 -11.35 -14.90 -8.98
C LEU A 85 -10.64 -15.45 -10.24
N SER A 86 -11.12 -15.02 -11.41
CA SER A 86 -10.41 -15.19 -12.67
C SER A 86 -9.12 -14.36 -12.72
N ASP A 87 -8.24 -14.68 -13.68
CA ASP A 87 -7.01 -13.92 -13.92
C ASP A 87 -7.34 -12.48 -14.33
N GLU A 88 -8.38 -12.30 -15.17
CA GLU A 88 -8.85 -11.00 -15.65
C GLU A 88 -9.38 -10.12 -14.50
N GLU A 89 -10.23 -10.69 -13.63
CA GLU A 89 -10.73 -9.98 -12.43
C GLU A 89 -9.58 -9.58 -11.50
N THR A 90 -8.56 -10.43 -11.39
CA THR A 90 -7.40 -10.18 -10.53
C THR A 90 -6.53 -9.05 -11.10
N ILE A 91 -6.32 -9.04 -12.42
CA ILE A 91 -5.62 -7.95 -13.11
C ILE A 91 -6.38 -6.63 -12.95
N GLU A 92 -7.70 -6.64 -13.10
CA GLU A 92 -8.52 -5.43 -12.92
C GLU A 92 -8.46 -4.93 -11.47
N LEU A 93 -8.48 -5.84 -10.50
CA LEU A 93 -8.31 -5.49 -9.08
C LEU A 93 -6.97 -4.80 -8.81
N VAL A 94 -5.87 -5.28 -9.41
CA VAL A 94 -4.55 -4.63 -9.32
C VAL A 94 -4.58 -3.26 -9.98
N ARG A 95 -5.09 -3.18 -11.21
CA ARG A 95 -5.16 -1.93 -11.99
C ARG A 95 -5.92 -0.84 -11.24
N SER A 96 -7.10 -1.18 -10.73
CA SER A 96 -7.93 -0.28 -9.92
C SER A 96 -7.17 0.23 -8.70
N ALA A 97 -6.39 -0.61 -8.02
CA ALA A 97 -5.60 -0.19 -6.88
C ALA A 97 -4.38 0.68 -7.24
N GLU A 98 -3.69 0.37 -8.34
CA GLU A 98 -2.54 1.13 -8.82
C GLU A 98 -2.94 2.53 -9.34
N THR A 99 -4.21 2.76 -9.68
CA THR A 99 -4.72 4.10 -10.05
C THR A 99 -4.82 5.08 -8.88
N ILE A 100 -4.69 4.61 -7.63
CA ILE A 100 -4.71 5.47 -6.45
C ILE A 100 -3.42 6.29 -6.45
N GLY A 101 -3.53 7.56 -6.82
CA GLY A 101 -2.41 8.49 -7.02
C GLY A 101 -1.67 8.86 -5.73
N GLY A 102 -0.83 7.97 -5.21
CA GLY A 102 0.02 8.22 -4.05
C GLY A 102 0.60 6.96 -3.41
N ILE A 103 1.26 7.14 -2.27
CA ILE A 103 1.70 6.02 -1.43
C ILE A 103 0.59 5.72 -0.43
N VAL A 104 0.14 4.47 -0.41
CA VAL A 104 -0.83 3.98 0.58
C VAL A 104 -0.10 3.24 1.69
N VAL A 105 -0.36 3.63 2.93
CA VAL A 105 0.13 2.94 4.13
C VAL A 105 -1.05 2.59 5.01
N MET A 106 -1.15 1.33 5.42
CA MET A 106 -2.03 0.93 6.51
C MET A 106 -1.26 1.03 7.82
N LEU A 107 -1.77 1.84 8.74
CA LEU A 107 -1.29 1.96 10.11
C LEU A 107 -2.22 1.18 11.03
N GLU A 108 -1.64 0.43 11.95
CA GLU A 108 -2.38 -0.27 12.99
C GLU A 108 -1.91 0.18 14.38
N PHE A 109 -2.86 0.55 15.25
CA PHE A 109 -2.58 1.01 16.62
C PHE A 109 -3.22 0.07 17.65
N ASP A 110 -2.45 -0.32 18.65
CA ASP A 110 -2.90 -1.08 19.83
C ASP A 110 -2.50 -0.30 21.09
N PRO A 111 -3.46 0.27 21.85
CA PRO A 111 -3.18 0.95 23.10
C PRO A 111 -2.76 -0.07 24.17
N ASN A 112 -1.58 0.08 24.75
CA ASN A 112 -0.97 -0.91 25.67
C ASN A 112 -1.69 -1.12 27.02
N GLU A 113 -2.94 -0.68 27.19
CA GLU A 113 -3.61 -0.58 28.50
C GLU A 113 -5.06 -1.11 28.51
N GLY A 114 -5.49 -1.88 27.51
CA GLY A 114 -6.82 -2.50 27.51
C GLY A 114 -7.98 -1.50 27.49
N SER A 115 -7.69 -0.20 27.33
CA SER A 115 -8.66 0.89 27.38
C SER A 115 -9.54 0.93 26.14
N GLY A 116 -9.14 0.25 25.05
CA GLY A 116 -9.82 0.31 23.75
C GLY A 116 -9.90 1.73 23.17
N VAL A 117 -9.13 2.68 23.73
CA VAL A 117 -9.22 4.08 23.34
C VAL A 117 -8.46 4.28 22.04
N VAL A 118 -9.23 4.43 20.97
CA VAL A 118 -8.75 4.91 19.68
C VAL A 118 -8.24 6.35 19.86
N PRO A 119 -6.99 6.66 19.46
CA PRO A 119 -6.48 8.02 19.57
C PRO A 119 -7.33 8.98 18.72
N ARG A 120 -7.96 9.97 19.37
CA ARG A 120 -8.87 10.93 18.70
C ARG A 120 -8.13 11.91 17.79
N GLY A 121 -6.85 12.16 18.04
CA GLY A 121 -6.02 13.07 17.27
C GLY A 121 -4.65 12.47 16.98
N TRP A 122 -4.40 12.16 15.71
CA TRP A 122 -3.12 11.70 15.23
C TRP A 122 -2.87 12.13 13.79
N SER A 123 -1.60 12.18 13.41
CA SER A 123 -1.17 12.52 12.05
C SER A 123 -0.02 11.63 11.61
N ALA A 124 0.13 11.48 10.29
CA ALA A 124 1.28 10.79 9.71
C ALA A 124 1.94 11.68 8.65
N LEU A 125 3.27 11.66 8.63
CA LEU A 125 4.11 12.43 7.73
C LEU A 125 5.07 11.49 7.00
N LEU A 126 5.04 11.50 5.67
CA LEU A 126 5.94 10.72 4.83
C LEU A 126 7.14 11.56 4.42
N ARG A 127 8.34 11.00 4.54
CA ARG A 127 9.59 11.52 3.96
C ARG A 127 10.09 10.54 2.93
N VAL A 128 10.11 10.99 1.67
CA VAL A 128 10.50 10.17 0.52
C VAL A 128 11.92 10.48 0.05
N ASN A 129 12.48 11.64 0.42
CA ASN A 129 13.81 12.13 0.04
C ASN A 129 14.25 13.23 1.04
N GLN A 130 15.23 14.06 0.70
CA GLN A 130 15.53 15.32 1.40
C GLN A 130 14.45 16.41 1.24
N GLN A 131 13.35 16.12 0.54
CA GLN A 131 12.20 17.02 0.45
C GLN A 131 11.47 17.13 1.79
N GLY A 132 10.69 18.20 1.94
CA GLY A 132 9.83 18.40 3.11
C GLY A 132 8.83 17.25 3.32
N PRO A 133 8.33 17.05 4.55
CA PRO A 133 7.38 15.99 4.86
C PRO A 133 6.07 16.14 4.09
N ILE A 134 5.55 15.04 3.57
CA ILE A 134 4.26 14.95 2.91
C ILE A 134 3.23 14.55 3.95
N ALA A 135 2.23 15.40 4.18
CA ALA A 135 1.13 15.09 5.08
C ALA A 135 0.24 13.98 4.51
N GLY A 136 -0.01 12.96 5.31
CA GLY A 136 -0.92 11.88 4.97
C GLY A 136 -2.38 12.28 5.16
N ARG A 137 -3.24 11.85 4.25
CA ARG A 137 -4.69 11.98 4.34
C ARG A 137 -5.30 10.65 4.76
N GLN A 138 -6.07 10.64 5.84
CA GLN A 138 -6.87 9.48 6.22
C GLN A 138 -7.90 9.19 5.11
N SER A 139 -7.92 7.95 4.65
CA SER A 139 -8.72 7.48 3.51
C SER A 139 -9.49 6.21 3.90
N PRO A 140 -10.48 6.32 4.80
CA PRO A 140 -11.21 5.16 5.34
C PRO A 140 -11.90 4.32 4.27
N GLU A 141 -12.24 4.89 3.10
CA GLU A 141 -12.78 4.20 1.94
C GLU A 141 -11.88 3.08 1.42
N LEU A 142 -10.56 3.19 1.60
CA LEU A 142 -9.59 2.17 1.19
C LEU A 142 -9.76 0.84 1.92
N ARG A 143 -10.46 0.84 3.07
CA ARG A 143 -10.83 -0.39 3.78
C ARG A 143 -11.68 -1.35 2.96
N ASN A 144 -12.43 -0.80 1.99
CA ASN A 144 -13.36 -1.57 1.16
C ASN A 144 -12.68 -2.13 -0.09
N VAL A 145 -11.44 -1.72 -0.39
CA VAL A 145 -10.66 -2.24 -1.51
C VAL A 145 -9.89 -3.48 -1.03
N LYS A 146 -10.21 -4.65 -1.61
CA LYS A 146 -9.72 -5.94 -1.13
C LYS A 146 -8.20 -6.02 -1.02
N VAL A 147 -7.45 -5.38 -1.92
CA VAL A 147 -5.98 -5.42 -1.91
C VAL A 147 -5.35 -4.66 -0.73
N PHE A 148 -6.06 -3.71 -0.10
CA PHE A 148 -5.53 -2.96 1.04
C PHE A 148 -5.89 -3.59 2.40
N GLN A 149 -6.44 -4.79 2.41
CA GLN A 149 -6.76 -5.49 3.67
C GLN A 149 -5.53 -6.12 4.35
N GLY A 150 -4.40 -6.20 3.62
CA GLY A 150 -3.15 -6.82 4.06
C GLY A 150 -3.16 -8.34 3.95
N THR A 151 -1.98 -8.97 4.05
CA THR A 151 -1.82 -10.44 4.03
C THR A 151 -2.00 -11.08 5.39
N HIS A 152 -1.95 -10.31 6.47
CA HIS A 152 -2.05 -10.83 7.82
C HIS A 152 -3.50 -11.06 8.22
N LYS A 153 -3.75 -12.16 8.93
CA LYS A 153 -4.99 -12.35 9.68
C LYS A 153 -5.26 -11.12 10.54
N ARG A 154 -6.51 -10.67 10.56
CA ARG A 154 -6.91 -9.50 11.36
C ARG A 154 -6.62 -9.78 12.83
N ASN A 155 -5.84 -8.90 13.45
CA ASN A 155 -5.77 -8.80 14.90
C ASN A 155 -6.72 -7.67 15.33
N TYR A 156 -7.67 -7.99 16.21
CA TYR A 156 -8.69 -7.05 16.69
C TYR A 156 -8.24 -6.19 17.87
N ASP A 157 -7.07 -6.50 18.46
CA ASP A 157 -6.40 -5.62 19.41
C ASP A 157 -5.91 -4.32 18.72
N TYR A 158 -5.86 -4.32 17.38
CA TYR A 158 -5.40 -3.19 16.58
C TYR A 158 -6.53 -2.55 15.79
N ASP A 159 -6.68 -1.23 15.96
CA ASP A 159 -7.42 -0.39 15.03
C ASP A 159 -6.62 -0.16 13.76
N ARG A 160 -7.27 -0.19 12.60
CA ARG A 160 -6.63 -0.03 11.29
C ARG A 160 -7.04 1.28 10.64
N PHE A 161 -6.04 2.00 10.14
CA PHE A 161 -6.20 3.26 9.42
C PHE A 161 -5.47 3.18 8.10
N TRP A 162 -6.10 3.66 7.04
CA TRP A 162 -5.47 3.79 5.73
C TRP A 162 -5.11 5.24 5.50
N VAL A 163 -3.85 5.47 5.16
CA VAL A 163 -3.30 6.80 4.91
C VAL A 163 -2.79 6.87 3.49
N LEU A 164 -3.33 7.82 2.74
CA LEU A 164 -2.85 8.18 1.41
C LEU A 164 -1.89 9.37 1.52
N PHE A 165 -0.69 9.19 1.02
CA PHE A 165 0.29 10.27 0.86
C PHE A 165 0.28 10.70 -0.61
N PRO A 166 -0.34 11.85 -0.94
CA PRO A 166 -0.42 12.32 -2.32
C PRO A 166 0.98 12.71 -2.79
N LEU A 167 1.40 12.15 -3.90
CA LEU A 167 2.71 12.44 -4.48
C LEU A 167 2.51 13.49 -5.58
N LYS A 168 3.35 14.53 -5.59
CA LYS A 168 3.27 15.57 -6.62
C LYS A 168 3.87 15.03 -7.92
N GLY A 169 3.01 14.61 -8.84
CA GLY A 169 3.39 14.08 -10.16
C GLY A 169 2.28 13.19 -10.70
N THR A 170 1.85 13.42 -11.94
CA THR A 170 0.82 12.62 -12.62
C THR A 170 1.29 11.20 -12.84
N SER A 171 0.56 10.20 -12.33
CA SER A 171 0.41 8.78 -12.75
C SER A 171 1.64 7.91 -13.09
N GLU A 172 2.77 8.47 -13.46
CA GLU A 172 4.01 7.79 -13.75
C GLU A 172 4.74 7.59 -12.43
N ALA A 173 5.08 6.32 -12.18
CA ALA A 173 5.70 5.78 -10.99
C ALA A 173 6.52 6.83 -10.23
N VAL A 174 6.14 7.10 -8.98
CA VAL A 174 6.92 7.98 -8.13
C VAL A 174 8.27 7.34 -7.93
N ARG A 175 9.25 7.85 -8.67
CA ARG A 175 10.64 7.42 -8.58
C ARG A 175 11.20 8.00 -7.30
N ILE A 176 11.46 7.11 -6.35
CA ILE A 176 12.01 7.48 -5.06
C ILE A 176 13.54 7.38 -5.19
N ALA A 177 14.20 8.53 -5.22
CA ALA A 177 15.66 8.61 -5.35
C ALA A 177 16.38 8.11 -4.08
N SER A 178 15.76 8.29 -2.91
CA SER A 178 16.28 7.79 -1.65
C SER A 178 16.21 6.27 -1.57
N PRO A 179 17.24 5.59 -1.01
CA PRO A 179 17.19 4.15 -0.76
C PRO A 179 16.17 3.78 0.31
N THR A 180 15.71 4.76 1.11
CA THR A 180 14.76 4.57 2.19
C THR A 180 13.64 5.60 2.17
N ILE A 181 12.47 5.20 2.65
CA ILE A 181 11.38 6.11 2.98
C ILE A 181 11.03 5.99 4.46
N GLN A 182 10.52 7.07 5.03
CA GLN A 182 10.15 7.12 6.44
C GLN A 182 8.73 7.65 6.61
N VAL A 183 7.95 7.02 7.48
CA VAL A 183 6.69 7.57 7.99
C VAL A 183 6.84 7.85 9.46
N THR A 184 6.68 9.13 9.83
CA THR A 184 6.56 9.55 11.22
C THR A 184 5.09 9.61 11.59
N VAL A 185 4.69 8.86 12.61
CA VAL A 185 3.33 8.90 13.18
C VAL A 185 3.37 9.67 14.47
N GLN A 186 2.49 10.65 14.61
CA GLN A 186 2.38 11.48 15.81
C GLN A 186 1.00 11.29 16.44
N ILE A 187 0.99 11.00 17.74
CA ILE A 187 -0.22 10.84 18.56
C ILE A 187 -0.01 11.62 19.84
N GLU A 188 -0.81 12.68 20.05
CA GLU A 188 -0.84 13.42 21.32
C GLU A 188 0.54 13.90 21.83
N GLY A 189 1.40 14.40 20.94
CA GLY A 189 2.75 14.86 21.27
C GLY A 189 3.80 13.75 21.44
N LYS A 190 3.41 12.50 21.19
CA LYS A 190 4.30 11.33 21.09
C LYS A 190 4.52 11.04 19.62
N GLU A 191 5.68 10.51 19.27
CA GLU A 191 5.96 10.14 17.89
C GLU A 191 6.77 8.85 17.78
N GLU A 192 6.64 8.20 16.63
CA GLU A 192 7.48 7.08 16.21
C GLU A 192 7.76 7.23 14.71
N THR A 193 8.96 6.84 14.28
CA THR A 193 9.33 6.85 12.87
C THR A 193 9.60 5.43 12.40
N ILE A 194 8.83 5.00 11.41
CA ILE A 194 9.06 3.73 10.71
C ILE A 194 9.81 4.01 9.42
N SER A 195 10.83 3.21 9.13
CA SER A 195 11.62 3.31 7.91
C SER A 195 11.52 2.02 7.11
N TRP A 196 11.41 2.14 5.79
CA TRP A 196 11.49 1.03 4.85
C TRP A 196 12.61 1.25 3.85
N THR A 197 13.21 0.15 3.40
CA THR A 197 14.03 0.15 2.19
C THR A 197 13.11 0.24 0.97
N VAL A 198 13.41 1.13 0.04
CA VAL A 198 12.67 1.26 -1.22
C VAL A 198 12.97 0.03 -2.09
N PRO A 199 11.95 -0.72 -2.54
CA PRO A 199 12.11 -1.80 -3.50
C PRO A 199 12.80 -1.31 -4.78
N ALA A 200 13.64 -2.15 -5.39
CA ALA A 200 14.37 -1.79 -6.60
C ALA A 200 13.45 -1.30 -7.74
N SER A 201 12.25 -1.86 -7.84
CA SER A 201 11.21 -1.46 -8.81
C SER A 201 10.70 -0.02 -8.66
N LEU A 202 10.93 0.61 -7.51
CA LEU A 202 10.47 1.97 -7.19
C LEU A 202 11.62 2.99 -7.08
N ARG A 203 12.87 2.54 -7.26
CA ARG A 203 14.03 3.43 -7.27
C ARG A 203 14.11 4.15 -8.62
N GLY A 204 14.30 5.46 -8.59
CA GLY A 204 14.74 6.18 -9.78
C GLY A 204 16.24 5.96 -10.00
N GLU A 205 16.65 5.72 -11.24
CA GLU A 205 18.05 5.97 -11.66
C GLU A 205 18.38 7.46 -11.57
#